data_AF-A0A1V5T9V5-F1
#
_entry.id   AF-A0A1V5T9V5-F1
#
_cell.length_a   1.000
_cell.length_b   1.000
_cell.length_c   1.000
_cell.angle_alpha   90.00
_cell.angle_beta   90.00
_cell.angle_gamma   90.00
#
_symmetry.space_group_name_H-M   'P 1'
#
loop_
_entity.id
_entity.type
_entity.pdbx_description
1 polymer ?
#
loop_
_entity_poly.entity_id
_entity_poly.type
_entity_poly.pdbx_seq_one_letter_code
_entity_poly.pdbx_strand_id
1 'polypeptide(L)'
;MDSNKKYGADLIERYLYAVAKRLPKEQRADIEKELAGLIDDMLAEKAAGGEPSPEDVRAVLLELGKPADLAAKYRGSKNCLIGPDYYGFYITVLKIVLAAVAGGLAIALTIGAIAGGRGNLLEYFGNAVSNLVSALFQAFAWVTVVFALMQRYNAKIDEKGKQWNPSDLPEVPAKKARIPKSEPVAGIVFTVLAIVLFNGAPEIFGIHWFGETHAFVPIFDMDVFRSMLPFINAVFVLGIVKELFKLAIEKYNLKLAAAVTAINIVSLALTLHVFASPAIWNADFITQLQAVQSFAMPADFDLVYHWGRVPHYVAVVAVFGCVVDTMTTIAKGIRYGRGR
;
A
#
# COMPACT_ATOMS: atom_id res chain seq x y z
N MET A 1 -21.30 -12.48 -44.15
CA MET A 1 -20.03 -11.80 -44.48
C MET A 1 -19.82 -10.55 -43.63
N ASP A 2 -20.83 -9.72 -43.42
CA ASP A 2 -20.69 -8.44 -42.70
C ASP A 2 -20.32 -8.56 -41.20
N SER A 3 -20.82 -9.59 -40.51
CA SER A 3 -20.53 -9.83 -39.08
C SER A 3 -19.07 -10.25 -38.82
N ASN A 4 -18.48 -11.04 -39.72
CA ASN A 4 -17.09 -11.53 -39.59
C ASN A 4 -16.09 -10.40 -39.84
N LYS A 5 -16.38 -9.52 -40.80
CA LYS A 5 -15.56 -8.35 -41.12
C LYS A 5 -15.54 -7.36 -39.95
N LYS A 6 -16.71 -7.12 -39.35
CA LYS A 6 -16.85 -6.30 -38.14
C LYS A 6 -16.11 -6.90 -36.93
N TYR A 7 -16.11 -8.23 -36.80
CA TYR A 7 -15.41 -8.93 -35.71
C TYR A 7 -13.88 -8.83 -35.84
N GLY A 8 -13.33 -9.01 -37.04
CA GLY A 8 -11.89 -8.85 -37.29
C GLY A 8 -11.39 -7.43 -37.01
N ALA A 9 -12.10 -6.42 -37.52
CA ALA A 9 -11.77 -5.02 -37.29
C ALA A 9 -11.83 -4.63 -35.79
N ASP A 10 -12.85 -5.11 -35.08
CA ASP A 10 -12.99 -4.91 -33.62
C ASP A 10 -11.84 -5.55 -32.83
N LEU A 11 -11.33 -6.72 -33.25
CA LEU A 11 -10.17 -7.35 -32.61
C LEU A 11 -8.88 -6.55 -32.81
N ILE A 12 -8.65 -6.03 -34.02
CA ILE A 12 -7.47 -5.22 -34.35
C ILE A 12 -7.50 -3.92 -33.55
N GLU A 13 -8.65 -3.23 -33.51
CA GLU A 13 -8.81 -1.99 -32.74
C GLU A 13 -8.59 -2.23 -31.23
N ARG A 14 -9.12 -3.32 -30.68
CA ARG A 14 -8.86 -3.72 -29.28
C ARG A 14 -7.38 -4.01 -29.02
N TYR A 15 -6.70 -4.64 -29.97
CA TYR A 15 -5.28 -4.95 -29.87
C TYR A 15 -4.42 -3.67 -29.89
N LEU A 16 -4.66 -2.79 -30.86
CA LEU A 16 -3.99 -1.48 -30.97
C LEU A 16 -4.20 -0.65 -29.69
N TYR A 17 -5.44 -0.53 -29.22
CA TYR A 17 -5.75 0.15 -27.97
C TYR A 17 -5.03 -0.46 -26.77
N ALA A 18 -4.95 -1.80 -26.69
CA ALA A 18 -4.27 -2.50 -25.61
C ALA A 18 -2.75 -2.23 -25.60
N VAL A 19 -2.13 -2.08 -26.77
CA VAL A 19 -0.72 -1.68 -26.89
C VAL A 19 -0.57 -0.19 -26.56
N ALA A 20 -1.32 0.69 -27.22
CA ALA A 20 -1.22 2.15 -27.08
C ALA A 20 -1.46 2.65 -25.65
N LYS A 21 -2.42 2.05 -24.92
CA LYS A 21 -2.67 2.38 -23.50
C LYS A 21 -1.45 2.13 -22.62
N ARG A 22 -0.59 1.19 -23.03
CA ARG A 22 0.69 0.84 -22.41
C ARG A 22 1.86 1.53 -23.12
N LEU A 23 1.69 2.71 -23.71
CA LEU A 23 2.81 3.51 -24.23
C LEU A 23 2.82 4.92 -23.61
N PRO A 24 3.97 5.62 -23.58
CA PRO A 24 4.05 7.03 -23.19
C PRO A 24 3.15 7.88 -24.10
N LYS A 25 2.39 8.83 -23.54
CA LYS A 25 1.38 9.62 -24.28
C LYS A 25 1.93 10.26 -25.55
N GLU A 26 3.16 10.75 -25.50
CA GLU A 26 3.83 11.47 -26.59
C GLU A 26 4.12 10.58 -27.81
N GLN A 27 4.29 9.27 -27.63
CA GLN A 27 4.65 8.32 -28.69
C GLN A 27 3.49 7.41 -29.11
N ARG A 28 2.30 7.54 -28.49
CA ARG A 28 1.17 6.65 -28.74
C ARG A 28 0.70 6.68 -30.18
N ALA A 29 0.44 7.88 -30.71
CA ALA A 29 -0.13 8.04 -32.04
C ALA A 29 0.82 7.50 -33.13
N ASP A 30 2.11 7.75 -32.98
CA ASP A 30 3.12 7.31 -33.94
C ASP A 30 3.29 5.78 -33.91
N ILE A 31 3.41 5.19 -32.71
CA ILE A 31 3.57 3.74 -32.56
C ILE A 31 2.27 2.99 -32.90
N GLU A 32 1.10 3.56 -32.62
CA GLU A 32 -0.19 2.99 -33.00
C GLU A 32 -0.36 2.97 -34.52
N LYS A 33 0.05 4.04 -35.21
CA LYS A 33 0.05 4.09 -36.68
C LYS A 33 1.04 3.11 -37.30
N GLU A 34 2.25 3.02 -36.73
CA GLU A 34 3.27 2.06 -37.15
C GLU A 34 2.78 0.61 -36.98
N LEU A 35 2.20 0.31 -35.82
CA LEU A 35 1.67 -1.03 -35.52
C LEU A 35 0.45 -1.38 -36.39
N ALA A 36 -0.42 -0.41 -36.68
CA ALA A 36 -1.53 -0.61 -37.61
C ALA A 36 -1.03 -0.96 -39.01
N GLY A 37 -0.02 -0.23 -39.51
CA GLY A 37 0.61 -0.54 -40.80
C GLY A 37 1.25 -1.93 -40.81
N LEU A 38 1.96 -2.31 -39.74
CA LEU A 38 2.55 -3.65 -39.61
C LEU A 38 1.47 -4.76 -39.66
N ILE A 39 0.34 -4.55 -38.99
CA ILE A 39 -0.77 -5.51 -39.00
C ILE A 39 -1.36 -5.63 -40.41
N ASP A 40 -1.58 -4.50 -41.10
CA ASP A 40 -2.10 -4.49 -42.47
C ASP A 40 -1.16 -5.21 -43.44
N ASP A 41 0.15 -5.00 -43.33
CA ASP A 41 1.17 -5.68 -44.13
C ASP A 41 1.16 -7.20 -43.89
N MET A 42 1.13 -7.62 -42.62
CA MET A 42 1.06 -9.05 -42.25
C MET A 42 -0.24 -9.72 -42.70
N LEU A 43 -1.36 -8.99 -42.70
CA LEU A 43 -2.64 -9.47 -43.20
C LEU A 43 -2.64 -9.62 -44.72
N ALA A 44 -2.08 -8.64 -45.45
CA ALA A 44 -1.96 -8.69 -46.90
C ALA A 44 -1.12 -9.88 -47.36
N GLU A 45 -0.05 -10.20 -46.64
CA GLU A 45 0.81 -11.36 -46.93
C GLU A 45 0.06 -12.69 -46.72
N LYS A 46 -0.67 -12.83 -45.60
CA LYS A 46 -1.42 -14.07 -45.32
C LYS A 46 -2.66 -14.26 -46.19
N ALA A 47 -3.31 -13.18 -46.60
CA ALA A 47 -4.50 -13.25 -47.44
C ALA A 47 -4.22 -13.57 -48.92
N ALA A 48 -2.95 -13.62 -49.34
CA ALA A 48 -2.52 -13.96 -50.71
C ALA A 48 -3.29 -13.21 -51.83
N GLY A 49 -3.66 -11.94 -51.59
CA GLY A 49 -4.43 -11.10 -52.52
C GLY A 49 -5.96 -11.21 -52.42
N GLY A 50 -6.50 -11.96 -51.45
CA GLY A 50 -7.93 -12.01 -51.11
C GLY A 50 -8.31 -11.10 -49.93
N GLU A 51 -9.60 -11.11 -49.53
CA GLU A 51 -10.03 -10.46 -48.28
C GLU A 51 -9.55 -11.28 -47.06
N PRO A 52 -8.95 -10.65 -46.02
CA PRO A 52 -8.49 -11.37 -44.83
C PRO A 52 -9.65 -12.04 -44.09
N SER A 53 -9.49 -13.32 -43.76
CA SER A 53 -10.43 -14.03 -42.92
C SER A 53 -10.21 -13.66 -41.43
N PRO A 54 -11.21 -13.87 -40.56
CA PRO A 54 -11.02 -13.71 -39.11
C PRO A 54 -9.95 -14.63 -38.53
N GLU A 55 -9.63 -15.75 -39.19
CA GLU A 55 -8.57 -16.66 -38.78
C GLU A 55 -7.20 -16.06 -39.07
N ASP A 56 -7.05 -15.36 -40.20
CA ASP A 56 -5.82 -14.64 -40.55
C ASP A 56 -5.54 -13.51 -39.55
N VAL A 57 -6.58 -12.77 -39.15
CA VAL A 57 -6.48 -11.75 -38.08
C VAL A 57 -6.01 -12.39 -36.78
N ARG A 58 -6.57 -13.53 -36.38
CA ARG A 58 -6.11 -14.21 -35.16
C ARG A 58 -4.66 -14.69 -35.27
N ALA A 59 -4.26 -15.23 -36.42
CA ALA A 59 -2.91 -15.70 -36.66
C ALA A 59 -1.87 -14.57 -36.63
N VAL A 60 -2.16 -13.43 -37.25
CA VAL A 60 -1.30 -12.23 -37.22
C VAL A 60 -1.15 -11.72 -35.79
N LEU A 61 -2.26 -11.60 -35.05
CA LEU A 61 -2.20 -11.12 -33.67
C LEU A 61 -1.46 -12.12 -32.75
N LEU A 62 -1.55 -13.44 -33.01
CA LEU A 62 -0.76 -14.49 -32.34
C LEU A 62 0.74 -14.36 -32.59
N GLU A 63 1.11 -14.05 -33.82
CA GLU A 63 2.49 -13.86 -34.24
C GLU A 63 3.10 -12.61 -33.60
N LEU A 64 2.32 -11.53 -33.46
CA LEU A 64 2.72 -10.30 -32.75
C LEU A 64 2.86 -10.50 -31.23
N GLY A 65 2.13 -11.47 -30.67
CA GLY A 65 2.21 -11.85 -29.27
C GLY A 65 1.40 -10.98 -28.32
N LYS A 66 1.72 -10.99 -27.02
CA LYS A 66 0.93 -10.25 -26.02
C LYS A 66 1.12 -8.73 -26.23
N PRO A 67 0.03 -7.93 -26.17
CA PRO A 67 0.12 -6.48 -26.24
C PRO A 67 1.06 -5.85 -25.19
N ALA A 68 1.21 -6.49 -24.02
CA ALA A 68 2.11 -6.04 -22.96
C ALA A 68 3.58 -6.23 -23.35
N ASP A 69 3.93 -7.38 -23.94
CA ASP A 69 5.29 -7.72 -24.35
C ASP A 69 5.72 -6.86 -25.53
N LEU A 70 4.82 -6.64 -26.49
CA LEU A 70 5.07 -5.77 -27.63
C LEU A 70 5.25 -4.30 -27.19
N ALA A 71 4.38 -3.80 -26.31
CA ALA A 71 4.55 -2.47 -25.72
C ALA A 71 5.86 -2.35 -24.92
N ALA A 72 6.31 -3.41 -24.26
CA ALA A 72 7.58 -3.44 -23.53
C ALA A 72 8.79 -3.39 -24.49
N LYS A 73 8.71 -4.04 -25.64
CA LYS A 73 9.72 -3.93 -26.72
C LYS A 73 9.82 -2.49 -27.22
N TYR A 74 8.68 -1.85 -27.51
CA TYR A 74 8.64 -0.44 -27.94
C TYR A 74 9.15 0.54 -26.86
N ARG A 75 8.93 0.25 -25.57
CA ARG A 75 9.45 1.05 -24.46
C ARG A 75 10.95 0.83 -24.18
N GLY A 76 11.56 -0.19 -24.77
CA GLY A 76 12.87 -0.70 -24.39
C GLY A 76 12.81 -1.40 -23.02
N SER A 77 12.79 -2.73 -23.00
CA SER A 77 12.76 -3.53 -21.78
C SER A 77 14.05 -3.34 -20.96
N LYS A 78 14.08 -2.34 -20.09
CA LYS A 78 15.10 -2.23 -19.05
C LYS A 78 14.65 -3.03 -17.82
N ASN A 79 15.48 -3.98 -17.41
CA ASN A 79 15.37 -4.71 -16.14
C ASN A 79 15.57 -3.73 -14.97
N CYS A 80 14.54 -2.94 -14.67
CA CYS A 80 14.54 -1.97 -13.57
C CYS A 80 14.02 -2.63 -12.28
N LEU A 81 14.64 -2.31 -11.14
CA LEU A 81 14.16 -2.75 -9.81
C LEU A 81 12.72 -2.29 -9.55
N ILE A 82 12.39 -1.07 -9.98
CA ILE A 82 11.05 -0.49 -9.95
C ILE A 82 10.77 0.06 -11.36
N GLY A 83 9.77 -0.48 -12.04
CA GLY A 83 9.43 -0.10 -13.42
C GLY A 83 8.76 1.28 -13.50
N PRO A 84 8.70 1.87 -14.72
CA PRO A 84 8.12 3.20 -14.93
C PRO A 84 6.65 3.30 -14.49
N ASP A 85 5.91 2.19 -14.49
CA ASP A 85 4.51 2.14 -14.05
C ASP A 85 4.36 2.41 -12.53
N TYR A 86 5.40 2.13 -11.73
CA TYR A 86 5.39 2.32 -10.28
C TYR A 86 6.32 3.44 -9.80
N TYR A 87 7.27 3.88 -10.63
CA TYR A 87 8.33 4.81 -10.22
C TYR A 87 7.81 6.18 -9.73
N GLY A 88 6.84 6.78 -10.43
CA GLY A 88 6.27 8.06 -10.01
C GLY A 88 5.59 7.95 -8.64
N PHE A 89 4.89 6.84 -8.38
CA PHE A 89 4.25 6.59 -7.10
C PHE A 89 5.27 6.28 -6.00
N TYR A 90 6.32 5.50 -6.31
CA TYR A 90 7.45 5.22 -5.42
C TYR A 90 8.08 6.52 -4.89
N ILE A 91 8.38 7.48 -5.77
CA ILE A 91 9.01 8.75 -5.37
C ILE A 91 8.08 9.56 -4.44
N THR A 92 6.79 9.66 -4.76
CA THR A 92 5.84 10.38 -3.90
C THR A 92 5.76 9.75 -2.51
N VAL A 93 5.64 8.42 -2.46
CA VAL A 93 5.61 7.68 -1.20
C VAL A 93 6.89 7.86 -0.41
N LEU A 94 8.04 7.67 -1.05
CA LEU A 94 9.33 7.79 -0.40
C LEU A 94 9.52 9.18 0.20
N LYS A 95 9.11 10.23 -0.51
CA LYS A 95 9.13 11.62 0.00
C LYS A 95 8.27 11.78 1.25
N ILE A 96 7.04 11.28 1.22
CA ILE A 96 6.12 11.37 2.38
C ILE A 96 6.71 10.63 3.58
N VAL A 97 7.22 9.40 3.37
CA VAL A 97 7.77 8.59 4.44
C VAL A 97 9.00 9.25 5.05
N LEU A 98 9.96 9.67 4.22
CA LEU A 98 11.17 10.34 4.70
C LEU A 98 10.85 11.66 5.41
N ALA A 99 9.89 12.45 4.89
CA ALA A 99 9.47 13.69 5.53
C ALA A 99 8.81 13.45 6.90
N ALA A 100 7.97 12.42 7.02
CA ALA A 100 7.33 12.06 8.29
C ALA A 100 8.34 11.54 9.31
N VAL A 101 9.29 10.69 8.90
CA VAL A 101 10.35 10.18 9.77
C VAL A 101 11.26 11.32 10.22
N ALA A 102 11.74 12.16 9.31
CA ALA A 102 12.54 13.33 9.64
C ALA A 102 11.78 14.30 10.55
N GLY A 103 10.50 14.57 10.27
CA GLY A 103 9.66 15.45 11.08
C GLY A 103 9.42 14.92 12.49
N GLY A 104 9.10 13.63 12.63
CA GLY A 104 8.89 12.99 13.93
C GLY A 104 10.16 13.00 14.79
N LEU A 105 11.31 12.65 14.19
CA LEU A 105 12.60 12.74 14.87
C LEU A 105 12.99 14.18 15.19
N ALA A 106 12.76 15.15 14.31
CA ALA A 106 13.03 16.57 14.60
C ALA A 106 12.19 17.06 15.79
N ILE A 107 10.93 16.66 15.89
CA ILE A 107 10.07 16.96 17.04
C ILE A 107 10.65 16.31 18.30
N ALA A 108 10.97 15.01 18.27
CA ALA A 108 11.59 14.31 19.40
C ALA A 108 12.90 14.97 19.86
N LEU A 109 13.74 15.41 18.93
CA LEU A 109 14.98 16.10 19.24
C LEU A 109 14.76 17.47 19.86
N THR A 110 13.78 18.21 19.35
CA THR A 110 13.38 19.51 19.90
C THR A 110 12.86 19.35 21.32
N ILE A 111 12.00 18.34 21.54
CA ILE A 111 11.49 17.97 22.86
C ILE A 111 12.67 17.68 23.80
N GLY A 112 13.57 16.76 23.42
CA GLY A 112 14.68 16.37 24.28
C GLY A 112 15.73 17.47 24.49
N ALA A 113 15.89 18.41 23.55
CA ALA A 113 16.78 19.57 23.71
C ALA A 113 16.22 20.61 24.68
N ILE A 114 14.90 20.81 24.71
CA ILE A 114 14.23 21.67 25.70
C ILE A 114 14.21 20.96 27.07
N ALA A 115 14.10 19.62 27.06
CA ALA A 115 14.00 18.81 28.26
C ALA A 115 15.31 18.55 29.01
N GLY A 116 16.36 18.25 28.26
CA GLY A 116 17.66 17.97 28.80
C GLY A 116 18.36 19.26 29.17
N GLY A 117 18.29 19.66 30.44
CA GLY A 117 19.25 20.63 30.99
C GLY A 117 20.70 20.20 30.71
N ARG A 118 21.65 21.17 30.73
CA ARG A 118 23.09 21.15 30.31
C ARG A 118 23.87 19.82 30.40
N GLY A 119 23.40 18.75 29.75
CA GLY A 119 24.12 17.51 29.54
C GLY A 119 25.17 17.67 28.44
N ASN A 120 25.87 16.60 28.14
CA ASN A 120 26.89 16.59 27.09
C ASN A 120 26.21 16.69 25.72
N LEU A 121 25.91 17.93 25.29
CA LEU A 121 25.15 18.23 24.07
C LEU A 121 25.73 17.50 22.86
N LEU A 122 27.06 17.36 22.80
CA LEU A 122 27.74 16.67 21.72
C LEU A 122 27.33 15.19 21.60
N GLU A 123 27.16 14.49 22.72
CA GLU A 123 26.77 13.08 22.75
C GLU A 123 25.28 12.91 22.42
N TYR A 124 24.43 13.79 22.94
CA TYR A 124 23.00 13.83 22.62
C TYR A 124 22.77 14.10 21.12
N PHE A 125 23.43 15.12 20.57
CA PHE A 125 23.38 15.42 19.13
C PHE A 125 24.01 14.31 18.28
N GLY A 126 25.08 13.66 18.76
CA GLY A 126 25.69 12.52 18.08
C GLY A 126 24.73 11.34 17.93
N ASN A 127 24.09 10.94 19.04
CA ASN A 127 23.10 9.87 19.06
C ASN A 127 21.85 10.22 18.25
N ALA A 128 21.39 11.47 18.34
CA ALA A 128 20.30 12.01 17.55
C ALA A 128 20.51 11.85 16.04
N VAL A 129 21.68 12.29 15.55
CA VAL A 129 22.03 12.21 14.13
C VAL A 129 22.17 10.75 13.69
N SER A 130 22.80 9.91 14.51
CA SER A 130 22.93 8.47 14.23
C SER A 130 21.55 7.79 14.09
N ASN A 131 20.63 8.08 15.01
CA ASN A 131 19.27 7.58 15.00
C ASN A 131 18.49 8.08 13.78
N LEU A 132 18.64 9.37 13.44
CA LEU A 132 18.00 9.95 12.26
C LEU A 132 18.48 9.27 10.97
N VAL A 133 19.79 9.13 10.79
CA VAL A 133 20.36 8.46 9.62
C VAL A 133 19.88 7.01 9.54
N SER A 134 19.91 6.29 10.67
CA SER A 134 19.44 4.90 10.74
C SER A 134 17.96 4.77 10.40
N ALA A 135 17.11 5.64 10.94
CA ALA A 135 15.66 5.62 10.69
C ALA A 135 15.34 5.98 9.24
N LEU A 136 15.98 6.99 8.66
CA LEU A 136 15.81 7.36 7.26
C LEU A 136 16.29 6.25 6.32
N PHE A 137 17.41 5.60 6.65
CA PHE A 137 17.91 4.46 5.87
C PHE A 137 16.94 3.27 5.93
N GLN A 138 16.44 2.92 7.11
CA GLN A 138 15.45 1.85 7.25
C GLN A 138 14.15 2.17 6.51
N ALA A 139 13.67 3.41 6.63
CA ALA A 139 12.48 3.86 5.93
C ALA A 139 12.65 3.77 4.40
N PHE A 140 13.78 4.25 3.88
CA PHE A 140 14.16 4.10 2.48
C PHE A 140 14.19 2.62 2.08
N ALA A 141 14.93 1.79 2.82
CA ALA A 141 15.11 0.39 2.51
C ALA A 141 13.78 -0.36 2.45
N TRP A 142 12.91 -0.21 3.45
CA TRP A 142 11.61 -0.89 3.48
C TRP A 142 10.67 -0.41 2.38
N VAL A 143 10.59 0.90 2.13
CA VAL A 143 9.80 1.43 1.01
C VAL A 143 10.31 0.86 -0.32
N THR A 144 11.61 0.89 -0.57
CA THR A 144 12.19 0.35 -1.80
C THR A 144 11.95 -1.16 -1.93
N VAL A 145 12.13 -1.93 -0.86
CA VAL A 145 11.87 -3.38 -0.86
C VAL A 145 10.43 -3.69 -1.20
N VAL A 146 9.46 -2.97 -0.63
CA VAL A 146 8.04 -3.21 -0.94
C VAL A 146 7.74 -2.92 -2.41
N PHE A 147 8.22 -1.80 -2.95
CA PHE A 147 8.02 -1.49 -4.37
C PHE A 147 8.74 -2.45 -5.31
N ALA A 148 9.94 -2.91 -4.93
CA ALA A 148 10.69 -3.93 -5.67
C ALA A 148 9.95 -5.28 -5.67
N LEU A 149 9.42 -5.70 -4.52
CA LEU A 149 8.60 -6.91 -4.42
C LEU A 149 7.31 -6.77 -5.23
N MET A 150 6.63 -5.62 -5.17
CA MET A 150 5.45 -5.35 -5.99
C MET A 150 5.76 -5.48 -7.49
N GLN A 151 6.84 -4.87 -7.97
CA GLN A 151 7.27 -4.99 -9.36
C GLN A 151 7.54 -6.46 -9.73
N ARG A 152 8.24 -7.19 -8.85
CA ARG A 152 8.64 -8.58 -9.11
C ARG A 152 7.46 -9.56 -9.09
N TYR A 153 6.50 -9.38 -8.19
CA TYR A 153 5.31 -10.23 -8.12
C TYR A 153 4.33 -9.94 -9.24
N ASN A 154 4.12 -8.68 -9.63
CA ASN A 154 3.27 -8.39 -10.79
C ASN A 154 3.90 -8.87 -12.10
N ALA A 155 5.21 -8.68 -12.30
CA ALA A 155 5.91 -9.18 -13.49
C ALA A 155 5.82 -10.72 -13.61
N LYS A 156 5.97 -11.45 -12.49
CA LYS A 156 5.89 -12.92 -12.49
C LYS A 156 4.48 -13.48 -12.71
N ILE A 157 3.43 -12.75 -12.33
CA ILE A 157 2.03 -13.15 -12.56
C ILE A 157 1.68 -13.01 -14.05
N ASP A 158 2.20 -12.00 -14.74
CA ASP A 158 2.04 -11.84 -16.20
C ASP A 158 2.81 -12.91 -17.02
N GLU A 159 3.94 -13.38 -16.50
CA GLU A 159 4.79 -14.39 -17.15
C GLU A 159 4.32 -15.83 -16.95
N LYS A 160 3.76 -16.18 -15.78
CA LYS A 160 3.37 -17.57 -15.48
C LYS A 160 1.95 -17.90 -15.97
N GLY A 161 1.86 -18.39 -17.22
CA GLY A 161 0.94 -19.48 -17.52
C GLY A 161 -0.28 -19.19 -18.40
N LYS A 162 -0.16 -18.35 -19.45
CA LYS A 162 -1.11 -18.40 -20.57
C LYS A 162 -0.38 -18.34 -21.91
N GLN A 163 -0.51 -19.41 -22.70
CA GLN A 163 -0.49 -19.29 -24.16
C GLN A 163 -1.57 -18.27 -24.51
N TRP A 164 -1.13 -17.11 -24.98
CA TRP A 164 -2.03 -16.01 -25.30
C TRP A 164 -2.86 -16.40 -26.52
N ASN A 165 -4.19 -16.24 -26.44
CA ASN A 165 -5.11 -16.44 -27.56
C ASN A 165 -5.84 -15.10 -27.80
N PRO A 166 -6.01 -14.62 -29.04
CA PRO A 166 -6.73 -13.39 -29.36
C PRO A 166 -8.15 -13.33 -28.78
N SER A 167 -8.77 -14.49 -28.55
CA SER A 167 -10.10 -14.61 -27.94
C SER A 167 -10.11 -14.35 -26.41
N ASP A 168 -8.93 -14.36 -25.76
CA ASP A 168 -8.74 -14.12 -24.32
C ASP A 168 -8.61 -12.61 -23.99
N LEU A 169 -8.82 -11.71 -24.96
CA LEU A 169 -8.90 -10.27 -24.70
C LEU A 169 -9.99 -10.03 -23.64
N PRO A 170 -9.61 -9.64 -22.41
CA PRO A 170 -10.59 -9.54 -21.34
C PRO A 170 -11.56 -8.40 -21.67
N GLU A 171 -12.85 -8.68 -21.59
CA GLU A 171 -13.88 -7.63 -21.60
C GLU A 171 -13.51 -6.57 -20.58
N VAL A 172 -13.64 -5.29 -20.97
CA VAL A 172 -13.29 -4.15 -20.13
C VAL A 172 -14.05 -4.28 -18.80
N PRO A 173 -13.37 -4.56 -17.67
CA PRO A 173 -14.07 -4.68 -16.41
C PRO A 173 -14.73 -3.34 -16.10
N ALA A 174 -15.99 -3.37 -15.64
CA ALA A 174 -16.65 -2.16 -15.16
C ALA A 174 -15.73 -1.45 -14.14
N LYS A 175 -15.44 -0.15 -14.34
CA LYS A 175 -14.45 0.64 -13.57
C LYS A 175 -14.54 0.46 -12.04
N LYS A 176 -15.71 0.10 -11.53
CA LYS A 176 -16.03 -0.08 -10.10
C LYS A 176 -15.57 -1.42 -9.49
N ALA A 177 -15.23 -2.42 -10.31
CA ALA A 177 -14.75 -3.73 -9.86
C ALA A 177 -13.22 -3.80 -9.66
N ARG A 178 -12.49 -2.78 -10.13
CA ARG A 178 -11.03 -2.70 -10.07
C ARG A 178 -10.58 -2.06 -8.77
N ILE A 179 -9.63 -2.69 -8.09
CA ILE A 179 -8.95 -2.05 -6.96
C ILE A 179 -7.98 -1.00 -7.54
N PRO A 180 -8.14 0.30 -7.23
CA PRO A 180 -7.14 1.28 -7.63
C PRO A 180 -5.84 0.96 -6.89
N LYS A 181 -4.73 0.81 -7.62
CA LYS A 181 -3.44 0.44 -7.03
C LYS A 181 -2.98 1.43 -5.94
N SER A 182 -3.49 2.65 -5.94
CA SER A 182 -3.23 3.66 -4.90
C SER A 182 -3.79 3.31 -3.52
N GLU A 183 -4.90 2.58 -3.44
CA GLU A 183 -5.56 2.25 -2.16
C GLU A 183 -4.70 1.26 -1.35
N PRO A 184 -4.28 0.10 -1.88
CA PRO A 184 -3.41 -0.79 -1.14
C PRO A 184 -2.03 -0.22 -0.83
N VAL A 185 -1.47 0.55 -1.75
CA VAL A 185 -0.15 1.11 -1.52
C VAL A 185 -0.19 2.21 -0.46
N ALA A 186 -1.22 3.05 -0.41
CA ALA A 186 -1.40 3.97 0.73
C ALA A 186 -1.47 3.20 2.06
N GLY A 187 -2.20 2.08 2.11
CA GLY A 187 -2.26 1.21 3.29
C GLY A 187 -0.88 0.69 3.72
N ILE A 188 -0.08 0.19 2.77
CA ILE A 188 1.31 -0.23 3.02
C ILE A 188 2.13 0.93 3.59
N VAL A 189 2.01 2.12 3.03
CA VAL A 189 2.79 3.30 3.44
C VAL A 189 2.48 3.70 4.87
N PHE A 190 1.20 3.85 5.20
CA PHE A 190 0.79 4.14 6.57
C PHE A 190 1.24 3.05 7.56
N THR A 191 1.24 1.80 7.12
CA THR A 191 1.71 0.68 7.95
C THR A 191 3.22 0.73 8.19
N VAL A 192 4.02 1.02 7.15
CA VAL A 192 5.47 1.22 7.29
C VAL A 192 5.79 2.41 8.19
N LEU A 193 5.06 3.52 8.04
CA LEU A 193 5.17 4.66 8.94
C LEU A 193 4.87 4.29 10.39
N ALA A 194 3.80 3.53 10.63
CA ALA A 194 3.47 3.03 11.95
C ALA A 194 4.58 2.15 12.54
N ILE A 195 5.17 1.23 11.76
CA ILE A 195 6.33 0.43 12.19
C ILE A 195 7.46 1.35 12.65
N VAL A 196 7.84 2.35 11.85
CA VAL A 196 8.94 3.26 12.20
C VAL A 196 8.62 4.07 13.46
N LEU A 197 7.41 4.59 13.60
CA LEU A 197 7.00 5.37 14.78
C LEU A 197 6.98 4.52 16.05
N PHE A 198 6.35 3.34 16.01
CA PHE A 198 6.22 2.47 17.19
C PHE A 198 7.57 1.90 17.66
N ASN A 199 8.50 1.61 16.74
CA ASN A 199 9.80 1.04 17.09
C ASN A 199 10.87 2.11 17.37
N GLY A 200 10.86 3.22 16.61
CA GLY A 200 11.94 4.21 16.62
C GLY A 200 11.63 5.47 17.43
N ALA A 201 10.37 5.78 17.69
CA ALA A 201 9.96 6.99 18.40
C ALA A 201 8.75 6.75 19.33
N PRO A 202 8.82 5.78 20.26
CA PRO A 202 7.71 5.49 21.18
C PRO A 202 7.39 6.68 22.11
N GLU A 203 8.35 7.57 22.34
CA GLU A 203 8.19 8.79 23.13
C GLU A 203 7.17 9.77 22.53
N ILE A 204 6.83 9.64 21.23
CA ILE A 204 5.73 10.41 20.62
C ILE A 204 4.37 10.07 21.25
N PHE A 205 4.21 8.86 21.80
CA PHE A 205 2.95 8.40 22.39
C PHE A 205 2.85 8.79 23.87
N GLY A 206 2.78 10.10 24.12
CA GLY A 206 2.59 10.66 25.45
C GLY A 206 2.36 12.17 25.43
N ILE A 207 2.20 12.75 26.61
CA ILE A 207 2.08 14.20 26.78
C ILE A 207 3.44 14.74 27.20
N HIS A 208 3.96 15.68 26.41
CA HIS A 208 5.15 16.44 26.76
C HIS A 208 4.72 17.80 27.33
N TRP A 209 5.23 18.12 28.52
CA TRP A 209 5.00 19.40 29.17
C TRP A 209 6.31 20.18 29.26
N PHE A 210 6.24 21.46 28.89
CA PHE A 210 7.38 22.36 28.85
C PHE A 210 7.17 23.50 29.87
N GLY A 211 7.24 23.16 31.16
CA GLY A 211 7.18 24.10 32.28
C GLY A 211 8.59 24.56 32.71
N GLU A 212 8.80 24.76 34.01
CA GLU A 212 10.16 25.05 34.56
C GLU A 212 11.14 23.89 34.33
N THR A 213 10.62 22.66 34.33
CA THR A 213 11.32 21.46 33.87
C THR A 213 10.45 20.73 32.87
N HIS A 214 11.07 20.00 31.94
CA HIS A 214 10.31 19.13 31.05
C HIS A 214 9.84 17.90 31.81
N ALA A 215 8.57 17.58 31.61
CA ALA A 215 7.99 16.34 32.07
C ALA A 215 7.38 15.61 30.87
N PHE A 216 7.66 14.31 30.77
CA PHE A 216 7.04 13.42 29.81
C PHE A 216 6.13 12.45 30.54
N VAL A 217 4.84 12.46 30.18
CA VAL A 217 3.83 11.56 30.73
C VAL A 217 3.43 10.56 29.64
N PRO A 218 3.96 9.32 29.66
CA PRO A 218 3.72 8.35 28.60
C PRO A 218 2.30 7.80 28.67
N ILE A 219 1.64 7.61 27.51
CA ILE A 219 0.30 6.98 27.43
C ILE A 219 0.39 5.48 27.77
N PHE A 220 1.50 4.84 27.39
CA PHE A 220 1.74 3.43 27.63
C PHE A 220 2.67 3.20 28.81
N ASP A 221 2.46 2.09 29.51
CA ASP A 221 3.52 1.51 30.34
C ASP A 221 4.66 1.07 29.40
N MET A 222 5.83 1.69 29.54
CA MET A 222 6.91 1.54 28.56
C MET A 222 7.56 0.15 28.60
N ASP A 223 7.55 -0.52 29.75
CA ASP A 223 8.10 -1.87 29.89
C ASP A 223 7.16 -2.89 29.26
N VAL A 224 5.86 -2.78 29.56
CA VAL A 224 4.84 -3.61 28.92
C VAL A 224 4.77 -3.33 27.42
N PHE A 225 4.79 -2.07 26.98
CA PHE A 225 4.80 -1.70 25.57
C PHE A 225 5.96 -2.36 24.81
N ARG A 226 7.20 -2.29 25.35
CA ARG A 226 8.38 -2.92 24.74
C ARG A 226 8.22 -4.45 24.65
N SER A 227 7.64 -5.07 25.66
CA SER A 227 7.33 -6.52 25.63
C SER A 227 6.28 -6.89 24.57
N MET A 228 5.37 -5.96 24.26
CA MET A 228 4.27 -6.15 23.29
C MET A 228 4.64 -5.77 21.86
N LEU A 229 5.78 -5.10 21.63
CA LEU A 229 6.27 -4.71 20.31
C LEU A 229 6.29 -5.85 19.27
N PRO A 230 6.68 -7.10 19.59
CA PRO A 230 6.61 -8.19 18.63
C PRO A 230 5.19 -8.45 18.10
N PHE A 231 4.16 -8.35 18.96
CA PHE A 231 2.77 -8.52 18.56
C PHE A 231 2.25 -7.32 17.76
N ILE A 232 2.63 -6.10 18.15
CA ILE A 232 2.34 -4.87 17.39
C ILE A 232 2.92 -4.97 15.97
N ASN A 233 4.20 -5.37 15.86
CA ASN A 233 4.86 -5.57 14.58
C ASN A 233 4.20 -6.69 13.76
N ALA A 234 3.72 -7.76 14.39
CA ALA A 234 2.96 -8.81 13.71
C ALA A 234 1.64 -8.27 13.09
N VAL A 235 0.91 -7.39 13.79
CA VAL A 235 -0.27 -6.71 13.24
C VAL A 235 0.08 -5.88 12.01
N PHE A 236 1.19 -5.13 12.06
CA PHE A 236 1.64 -4.34 10.92
C PHE A 236 2.06 -5.21 9.72
N VAL A 237 2.79 -6.31 9.95
CA VAL A 237 3.15 -7.27 8.89
C VAL A 237 1.90 -7.86 8.24
N LEU A 238 0.91 -8.26 9.03
CA LEU A 238 -0.38 -8.75 8.52
C LEU A 238 -1.10 -7.66 7.69
N GLY A 239 -1.04 -6.41 8.12
CA GLY A 239 -1.53 -5.25 7.34
C GLY A 239 -0.88 -5.14 5.97
N ILE A 240 0.45 -5.26 5.88
CA ILE A 240 1.18 -5.24 4.61
C ILE A 240 0.78 -6.46 3.74
N VAL A 241 0.74 -7.66 4.32
CA VAL A 241 0.35 -8.88 3.61
C VAL A 241 -1.07 -8.77 3.03
N LYS A 242 -2.02 -8.18 3.77
CA LYS A 242 -3.38 -7.90 3.30
C LYS A 242 -3.38 -7.04 2.05
N GLU A 243 -2.62 -5.94 2.06
CA GLU A 243 -2.54 -5.03 0.92
C GLU A 243 -1.79 -5.63 -0.27
N LEU A 244 -0.78 -6.48 -0.03
CA LEU A 244 -0.12 -7.25 -1.08
C LEU A 244 -1.07 -8.25 -1.77
N PHE A 245 -1.94 -8.92 -1.02
CA PHE A 245 -2.96 -9.80 -1.62
C PHE A 245 -3.95 -9.03 -2.49
N LYS A 246 -4.40 -7.84 -2.05
CA LYS A 246 -5.27 -6.97 -2.85
C LYS A 246 -4.59 -6.52 -4.15
N LEU A 247 -3.28 -6.25 -4.11
CA LEU A 247 -2.49 -5.91 -5.30
C LEU A 247 -2.29 -7.08 -6.26
N ALA A 248 -2.08 -8.30 -5.74
CA ALA A 248 -1.82 -9.47 -6.56
C ALA A 248 -3.05 -9.96 -7.34
N ILE A 249 -4.24 -9.85 -6.75
CA ILE A 249 -5.46 -10.43 -7.34
C ILE A 249 -6.19 -9.42 -8.26
N GLU A 250 -5.90 -8.11 -8.15
CA GLU A 250 -6.41 -6.94 -8.92
C GLU A 250 -7.95 -6.78 -9.06
N LYS A 251 -8.72 -7.84 -8.75
CA LYS A 251 -10.18 -7.93 -8.83
C LYS A 251 -10.73 -8.48 -7.52
N TYR A 252 -11.83 -7.90 -7.05
CA TYR A 252 -12.56 -8.46 -5.92
C TYR A 252 -13.20 -9.80 -6.32
N ASN A 253 -12.80 -10.88 -5.66
CA ASN A 253 -13.43 -12.20 -5.77
C ASN A 253 -13.56 -12.83 -4.37
N LEU A 254 -14.34 -13.91 -4.28
CA LEU A 254 -14.61 -14.58 -3.00
C LEU A 254 -13.35 -15.15 -2.32
N LYS A 255 -12.34 -15.58 -3.09
CA LYS A 255 -11.08 -16.09 -2.54
C LYS A 255 -10.27 -14.98 -1.87
N LEU A 256 -10.17 -13.82 -2.51
CA LEU A 256 -9.54 -12.63 -1.93
C LEU A 256 -10.30 -12.19 -0.68
N ALA A 257 -11.64 -12.15 -0.73
CA ALA A 257 -12.45 -11.78 0.43
C ALA A 257 -12.23 -12.72 1.63
N ALA A 258 -12.18 -14.03 1.40
CA ALA A 258 -11.88 -15.00 2.45
C ALA A 258 -10.46 -14.82 3.04
N ALA A 259 -9.44 -14.63 2.20
CA ALA A 259 -8.07 -14.41 2.65
C ALA A 259 -7.93 -13.13 3.47
N VAL A 260 -8.51 -12.02 3.00
CA VAL A 260 -8.52 -10.73 3.72
C VAL A 260 -9.28 -10.86 5.04
N THR A 261 -10.40 -11.59 5.06
CA THR A 261 -11.17 -11.82 6.29
C THR A 261 -10.37 -12.59 7.32
N ALA A 262 -9.67 -13.66 6.91
CA ALA A 262 -8.79 -14.42 7.80
C ALA A 262 -7.69 -13.54 8.41
N ILE A 263 -7.05 -12.70 7.58
CA ILE A 263 -6.04 -11.75 8.05
C ILE A 263 -6.65 -10.75 9.04
N ASN A 264 -7.82 -10.19 8.74
CA ASN A 264 -8.49 -9.24 9.63
C ASN A 264 -8.84 -9.86 11.00
N ILE A 265 -9.27 -11.12 11.04
CA ILE A 265 -9.56 -11.83 12.30
C ILE A 265 -8.30 -11.99 13.14
N VAL A 266 -7.19 -12.42 12.54
CA VAL A 266 -5.91 -12.59 13.27
C VAL A 266 -5.38 -11.24 13.72
N SER A 267 -5.42 -10.21 12.87
CA SER A 267 -5.03 -8.85 13.22
C SER A 267 -5.88 -8.30 14.37
N LEU A 268 -7.20 -8.53 14.35
CA LEU A 268 -8.10 -8.12 15.44
C LEU A 268 -7.75 -8.83 16.74
N ALA A 269 -7.54 -10.15 16.73
CA ALA A 269 -7.18 -10.92 17.91
C ALA A 269 -5.88 -10.39 18.55
N LEU A 270 -4.85 -10.13 17.73
CA LEU A 270 -3.59 -9.54 18.19
C LEU A 270 -3.77 -8.11 18.72
N THR A 271 -4.59 -7.29 18.04
CA THR A 271 -4.88 -5.91 18.46
C THR A 271 -5.59 -5.89 19.81
N LEU A 272 -6.57 -6.77 20.02
CA LEU A 272 -7.25 -6.92 21.31
C LEU A 272 -6.30 -7.45 22.38
N HIS A 273 -5.46 -8.43 22.07
CA HIS A 273 -4.46 -8.93 23.02
C HIS A 273 -3.52 -7.82 23.52
N VAL A 274 -3.07 -6.96 22.62
CA VAL A 274 -2.16 -5.85 22.95
C VAL A 274 -2.91 -4.72 23.67
N PHE A 275 -3.94 -4.15 23.04
CA PHE A 275 -4.51 -2.85 23.45
C PHE A 275 -5.76 -2.95 24.33
N ALA A 276 -6.45 -4.09 24.35
CA ALA A 276 -7.56 -4.29 25.29
C ALA A 276 -7.06 -4.72 26.68
N SER A 277 -5.79 -5.10 26.81
CA SER A 277 -5.15 -5.33 28.11
C SER A 277 -4.98 -4.00 28.85
N PRO A 278 -5.49 -3.85 30.09
CA PRO A 278 -5.25 -2.66 30.90
C PRO A 278 -3.76 -2.41 31.17
N ALA A 279 -2.94 -3.46 31.16
CA ALA A 279 -1.53 -3.40 31.55
C ALA A 279 -0.63 -2.63 30.57
N ILE A 280 -1.02 -2.49 29.30
CA ILE A 280 -0.23 -1.68 28.34
C ILE A 280 -0.40 -0.18 28.57
N TRP A 281 -1.49 0.22 29.21
CA TRP A 281 -1.80 1.62 29.47
C TRP A 281 -1.14 2.05 30.78
N ASN A 282 -0.57 3.25 30.81
CA ASN A 282 0.05 3.78 32.01
C ASN A 282 -1.02 3.99 33.09
N ALA A 283 -0.97 3.20 34.17
CA ALA A 283 -1.94 3.26 35.26
C ALA A 283 -1.89 4.61 36.02
N ASP A 284 -0.70 5.20 36.09
CA ASP A 284 -0.45 6.46 36.78
C ASP A 284 -0.62 7.68 35.87
N PHE A 285 -1.05 7.49 34.62
CA PHE A 285 -1.13 8.55 33.61
C PHE A 285 -1.88 9.79 34.11
N ILE A 286 -3.06 9.63 34.71
CA ILE A 286 -3.87 10.76 35.19
C ILE A 286 -3.21 11.45 36.39
N THR A 287 -2.62 10.68 37.30
CA THR A 287 -1.90 11.24 38.47
C THR A 287 -0.66 12.00 38.02
N GLN A 288 0.12 11.45 37.09
CA GLN A 288 1.29 12.11 36.50
C GLN A 288 0.88 13.36 35.73
N LEU A 289 -0.21 13.30 34.97
CA LEU A 289 -0.73 14.44 34.22
C LEU A 289 -1.15 15.58 35.17
N GLN A 290 -1.89 15.26 36.24
CA GLN A 290 -2.31 16.23 37.26
C GLN A 290 -1.14 16.84 38.02
N ALA A 291 -0.06 16.10 38.27
CA ALA A 291 1.13 16.59 38.94
C ALA A 291 1.91 17.62 38.10
N VAL A 292 1.81 17.51 36.78
CA VAL A 292 2.55 18.33 35.80
C VAL A 292 1.77 19.59 35.40
N GLN A 293 0.47 19.62 35.68
CA GLN A 293 -0.45 20.67 35.24
C GLN A 293 -1.07 21.45 36.40
N SER A 294 -1.25 22.76 36.21
CA SER A 294 -2.29 23.57 36.91
C SER A 294 -3.66 23.47 36.22
N PHE A 295 -3.88 22.42 35.43
CA PHE A 295 -5.05 22.24 34.56
C PHE A 295 -6.24 21.79 35.38
N ALA A 296 -7.13 22.74 35.65
CA ALA A 296 -8.44 22.46 36.19
C ALA A 296 -9.32 21.93 35.06
N MET A 297 -9.63 20.64 35.12
CA MET A 297 -10.69 20.08 34.30
C MET A 297 -12.05 20.57 34.79
N PRO A 298 -13.06 20.60 33.91
CA PRO A 298 -14.44 20.79 34.33
C PRO A 298 -14.76 19.80 35.47
N ALA A 299 -15.32 20.32 36.57
CA ALA A 299 -15.56 19.53 37.78
C ALA A 299 -16.50 18.32 37.56
N ASP A 300 -17.22 18.32 36.44
CA ASP A 300 -18.15 17.30 35.98
C ASP A 300 -17.52 16.21 35.10
N PHE A 301 -16.25 16.33 34.70
CA PHE A 301 -15.58 15.34 33.84
C PHE A 301 -14.60 14.45 34.62
N ASP A 302 -14.99 13.19 34.85
CA ASP A 302 -14.17 12.19 35.54
C ASP A 302 -13.13 11.54 34.60
N LEU A 303 -11.98 12.18 34.51
CA LEU A 303 -10.83 11.70 33.73
C LEU A 303 -10.33 10.31 34.17
N VAL A 304 -10.36 10.02 35.47
CA VAL A 304 -9.86 8.75 36.02
C VAL A 304 -10.76 7.61 35.53
N TYR A 305 -12.07 7.82 35.60
CA TYR A 305 -13.05 6.88 35.07
C TYR A 305 -12.87 6.65 33.56
N HIS A 306 -12.72 7.71 32.77
CA HIS A 306 -12.57 7.58 31.32
C HIS A 306 -11.24 6.93 30.94
N TRP A 307 -10.15 7.25 31.65
CA TRP A 307 -8.85 6.61 31.45
C TRP A 307 -8.91 5.10 31.70
N GLY A 308 -9.54 4.68 32.81
CA GLY A 308 -9.74 3.26 33.11
C GLY A 308 -10.58 2.51 32.06
N ARG A 309 -11.34 3.23 31.22
CA ARG A 309 -12.15 2.66 30.14
C ARG A 309 -11.51 2.72 28.75
N VAL A 310 -10.35 3.36 28.60
CA VAL A 310 -9.62 3.41 27.33
C VAL A 310 -9.42 2.02 26.69
N PRO A 311 -9.03 0.95 27.41
CA PRO A 311 -8.91 -0.38 26.79
C PRO A 311 -10.21 -0.86 26.15
N HIS A 312 -11.36 -0.55 26.78
CA HIS A 312 -12.68 -0.91 26.26
C HIS A 312 -13.05 -0.08 25.03
N TYR A 313 -12.80 1.22 25.04
CA TYR A 313 -13.05 2.08 23.88
C TYR A 313 -12.21 1.65 22.68
N VAL A 314 -10.93 1.35 22.89
CA VAL A 314 -10.04 0.85 21.83
C VAL A 314 -10.52 -0.50 21.31
N ALA A 315 -10.94 -1.42 22.18
CA ALA A 315 -11.51 -2.69 21.77
C ALA A 315 -12.77 -2.52 20.89
N VAL A 316 -13.70 -1.66 21.29
CA VAL A 316 -14.92 -1.37 20.52
C VAL A 316 -14.59 -0.79 19.16
N VAL A 317 -13.68 0.19 19.09
CA VAL A 317 -13.23 0.81 17.83
C VAL A 317 -12.54 -0.22 16.92
N ALA A 318 -11.68 -1.07 17.49
CA ALA A 318 -10.98 -2.11 16.74
C ALA A 318 -11.94 -3.15 16.14
N VAL A 319 -12.91 -3.63 16.94
CA VAL A 319 -13.94 -4.56 16.48
C VAL A 319 -14.80 -3.92 15.39
N PHE A 320 -15.25 -2.69 15.60
CA PHE A 320 -16.05 -1.96 14.61
C PHE A 320 -15.30 -1.78 13.29
N GLY A 321 -14.05 -1.32 13.34
CA GLY A 321 -13.20 -1.17 12.15
C GLY A 321 -13.00 -2.48 11.39
N CYS A 322 -12.74 -3.58 12.12
CA CYS A 322 -12.61 -4.92 11.54
C CYS A 322 -13.90 -5.38 10.84
N VAL A 323 -15.06 -5.16 11.47
CA VAL A 323 -16.37 -5.51 10.90
C VAL A 323 -16.62 -4.72 9.62
N VAL A 324 -16.39 -3.40 9.63
CA VAL A 324 -16.60 -2.54 8.45
C VAL A 324 -15.68 -2.94 7.29
N ASP A 325 -14.37 -3.12 7.52
CA ASP A 325 -13.42 -3.53 6.47
C ASP A 325 -13.77 -4.91 5.90
N THR A 326 -14.17 -5.85 6.76
CA THR A 326 -14.55 -7.20 6.36
C THR A 326 -15.86 -7.20 5.56
N MET A 327 -16.90 -6.51 6.04
CA MET A 327 -18.18 -6.41 5.34
C MET A 327 -18.03 -5.73 3.98
N THR A 328 -17.27 -4.64 3.90
CA THR A 328 -17.03 -3.94 2.63
C THR A 328 -16.26 -4.83 1.64
N THR A 329 -15.25 -5.58 2.10
CA THR A 329 -14.49 -6.50 1.26
C THR A 329 -15.35 -7.66 0.76
N ILE A 330 -16.17 -8.27 1.63
CA ILE A 330 -17.10 -9.35 1.26
C ILE A 330 -18.17 -8.83 0.29
N ALA A 331 -18.78 -7.68 0.57
CA ALA A 331 -19.79 -7.09 -0.29
C ALA A 331 -19.24 -6.80 -1.71
N LYS A 332 -18.03 -6.24 -1.80
CA LYS A 332 -17.32 -6.06 -3.09
C LYS A 332 -17.02 -7.42 -3.74
N GLY A 333 -16.58 -8.42 -2.97
CA GLY A 333 -16.29 -9.78 -3.45
C GLY A 333 -17.51 -10.49 -4.04
N ILE A 334 -18.68 -10.39 -3.41
CA ILE A 334 -19.95 -10.96 -3.89
C ILE A 334 -20.45 -10.21 -5.12
N ARG A 335 -20.44 -8.86 -5.07
CA ARG A 335 -20.97 -8.01 -6.15
C ARG A 335 -20.19 -8.14 -7.44
N TYR A 336 -18.87 -8.28 -7.37
CA TYR A 336 -18.00 -8.32 -8.54
C TYR A 336 -17.49 -9.72 -8.89
N GLY A 337 -17.67 -10.72 -8.01
CA GLY A 337 -17.28 -12.11 -8.24
C GLY A 337 -18.22 -12.93 -9.13
N ARG A 338 -19.41 -12.41 -9.47
CA ARG A 338 -20.44 -13.11 -10.28
C ARG A 338 -20.34 -12.91 -11.81
N GLY A 339 -19.36 -12.16 -12.30
CA GLY A 339 -19.05 -12.13 -13.74
C GLY A 339 -18.13 -13.30 -14.09
N ARG A 340 -18.71 -14.46 -14.38
CA ARG A 340 -18.03 -15.60 -15.02
C ARG A 340 -18.62 -15.82 -16.39
#